data_AF-A0A2G5SCR0-F1
#
_entry.id   AF-A0A2G5SCR0-F1
#
_cell.length_a   1.000
_cell.length_b   1.000
_cell.length_c   1.000
_cell.angle_alpha   90.00
_cell.angle_beta   90.00
_cell.angle_gamma   90.00
#
_symmetry.space_group_name_H-M   'P 1'
#
loop_
_entity.id
_entity.type
_entity.pdbx_description
1 polymer ?
#
loop_
_entity_poly.entity_id
_entity_poly.type
_entity_poly.pdbx_seq_one_letter_code
_entity_poly.pdbx_strand_id
1 'polypeptide(L)'
;MKDKKANKKQVQEMKEHLAEGKEWLINPKRIGNLARTCCHSCEPNLSSLTNDYGAKYIEEHLKNDCFCERASCKSSLSYKMMDETNEKSLEMYQTLRYHYRCNVFYGKNPISGFFIFA
;
A
#
# COMPACT_ATOMS: atom_id res chain seq x y z
N MET A 1 -2.54 29.75 35.87
CA MET A 1 -2.83 28.68 36.85
C MET A 1 -3.75 27.56 36.33
N LYS A 2 -4.20 27.57 35.05
CA LYS A 2 -5.04 26.49 34.49
C LYS A 2 -4.24 25.29 33.94
N ASP A 3 -2.95 25.46 33.67
CA ASP A 3 -2.12 24.45 32.97
C ASP A 3 -1.62 23.31 33.87
N LYS A 4 -1.51 23.53 35.19
CA LYS A 4 -0.98 22.51 36.11
C LYS A 4 -1.95 21.34 36.37
N LYS A 5 -3.26 21.54 36.20
CA LYS A 5 -4.29 20.52 36.50
C LYS A 5 -4.54 19.59 35.31
N ALA A 6 -4.44 20.10 34.07
CA ALA A 6 -4.52 19.30 32.84
C ALA A 6 -3.36 18.28 32.74
N ASN A 7 -2.18 18.65 33.24
CA ASN A 7 -0.98 17.83 33.19
C ASN A 7 -1.03 16.60 34.13
N LYS A 8 -1.64 16.73 35.32
CA LYS A 8 -1.74 15.60 36.28
C LYS A 8 -2.62 14.44 35.79
N LYS A 9 -3.71 14.74 35.09
CA LYS A 9 -4.62 13.72 34.56
C LYS A 9 -3.97 12.91 33.44
N GLN A 10 -3.30 13.58 32.51
CA GLN A 10 -2.56 12.93 31.41
C GLN A 10 -1.42 12.06 31.92
N VAL A 11 -0.68 12.52 32.93
CA VAL A 11 0.40 11.72 33.55
C VAL A 11 -0.14 10.48 34.26
N GLN A 12 -1.33 10.56 34.85
CA GLN A 12 -1.98 9.41 35.49
C GLN A 12 -2.44 8.38 34.45
N GLU A 13 -3.10 8.83 33.37
CA GLU A 13 -3.50 7.97 32.25
C GLU A 13 -2.29 7.27 31.61
N MET A 14 -1.15 7.96 31.44
CA MET A 14 0.09 7.35 30.95
C MET A 14 0.63 6.24 31.87
N LYS A 15 0.51 6.40 33.19
CA LYS A 15 0.96 5.39 34.17
C LYS A 15 0.07 4.14 34.14
N GLU A 16 -1.23 4.32 33.94
CA GLU A 16 -2.18 3.21 33.81
C GLU A 16 -1.93 2.43 32.52
N HIS A 17 -1.70 3.11 31.40
CA HIS A 17 -1.27 2.48 30.15
C HIS A 17 0.05 1.68 30.31
N LEU A 18 1.00 2.20 31.09
CA LEU A 18 2.26 1.52 31.40
C LEU A 18 2.04 0.24 32.22
N ALA A 19 1.15 0.31 33.23
CA ALA A 19 0.84 -0.82 34.10
C ALA A 19 0.05 -1.92 33.40
N GLU A 20 -0.78 -1.57 32.42
CA GLU A 20 -1.60 -2.51 31.64
C GLU A 20 -0.83 -3.14 30.47
N GLY A 21 0.43 -2.77 30.24
CA GLY A 21 1.25 -3.33 29.15
C GLY A 21 0.74 -3.01 27.75
N LYS A 22 -0.03 -1.92 27.60
CA LYS A 22 -0.60 -1.51 26.31
C LYS A 22 0.50 -1.08 25.33
N GLU A 23 0.29 -1.35 24.05
CA GLU A 23 1.22 -0.94 22.98
C GLU A 23 1.50 0.57 23.01
N TRP A 24 2.78 0.91 22.81
CA TRP A 24 3.22 2.29 22.76
C TRP A 24 2.96 2.88 21.37
N LEU A 25 2.10 3.90 21.31
CA LEU A 25 1.88 4.67 20.08
C LEU A 25 2.92 5.77 19.96
N ILE A 26 3.75 5.70 18.92
CA ILE A 26 4.71 6.76 18.59
C ILE A 26 3.97 7.81 17.76
N ASN A 27 4.03 9.08 18.19
CA ASN A 27 3.51 10.21 17.41
C ASN A 27 4.65 11.00 16.74
N PRO A 28 5.03 10.67 15.49
CA PRO A 28 6.15 11.29 14.80
C PRO A 28 5.85 12.73 14.32
N LYS A 29 4.62 13.24 14.46
CA LYS A 29 4.24 14.59 13.98
C LYS A 29 4.89 15.71 14.80
N ARG A 30 5.09 15.49 16.11
CA ARG A 30 5.69 16.49 17.02
C ARG A 30 7.20 16.39 17.09
N ILE A 31 7.72 15.18 17.25
CA ILE A 31 9.16 14.89 17.34
C ILE A 31 9.40 13.62 16.54
N GLY A 32 10.28 13.67 15.55
CA GLY A 32 10.60 12.56 14.66
C GLY A 32 11.82 12.85 13.78
N ASN A 33 12.20 11.88 12.95
CA ASN A 33 13.33 12.00 12.01
C ASN A 33 12.84 11.95 10.55
N LEU A 34 13.76 11.72 9.61
CA LEU A 34 13.45 11.64 8.18
C LEU A 34 12.54 10.45 7.83
N ALA A 35 12.52 9.37 8.62
CA ALA A 35 11.71 8.19 8.33
C ALA A 35 10.19 8.47 8.30
N ARG A 36 9.74 9.58 8.89
CA ARG A 36 8.32 10.01 8.83
C ARG A 36 7.84 10.35 7.42
N THR A 37 8.76 10.55 6.47
CA THR A 37 8.43 10.84 5.06
C THR A 37 8.42 9.59 4.19
N CYS A 38 8.85 8.42 4.71
CA CYS A 38 8.81 7.17 3.96
C CYS A 38 7.35 6.83 3.66
N CYS A 39 6.99 6.71 2.39
CA CYS A 39 5.62 6.43 1.96
C CYS A 39 5.23 4.96 2.11
N HIS A 40 3.93 4.70 2.01
CA HIS A 40 3.39 3.36 1.93
C HIS A 40 3.64 2.71 0.54
N SER A 41 3.91 1.40 0.52
CA SER A 41 3.77 0.55 -0.67
C SER A 41 3.27 -0.84 -0.28
N CYS A 42 2.31 -1.39 -1.03
CA CYS A 42 1.88 -2.79 -0.86
C CYS A 42 2.98 -3.80 -1.30
N GLU A 43 3.95 -3.34 -2.08
CA GLU A 43 5.19 -4.07 -2.39
C GLU A 43 6.37 -3.21 -1.96
N PRO A 44 6.75 -3.25 -0.67
CA PRO A 44 7.81 -2.39 -0.15
C PRO A 44 9.16 -2.76 -0.76
N ASN A 45 9.94 -1.75 -1.13
CA ASN A 45 11.33 -1.92 -1.56
C ASN A 45 12.26 -0.96 -0.79
N LEU A 46 13.53 -1.36 -0.69
CA LEU A 46 14.57 -0.56 -0.05
C LEU A 46 15.11 0.56 -0.96
N SER A 47 14.89 0.48 -2.28
CA SER A 47 15.41 1.44 -3.25
C SER A 47 14.65 2.78 -3.26
N SER A 48 13.34 2.75 -3.04
CA SER A 48 12.47 3.93 -2.92
C SER A 48 12.06 4.24 -1.48
N LEU A 49 12.63 3.53 -0.49
CA LEU A 49 12.37 3.71 0.94
C LEU A 49 10.86 3.70 1.27
N THR A 50 10.16 2.69 0.74
CA THR A 50 8.72 2.49 1.00
C THR A 50 8.51 1.36 1.98
N ASN A 51 7.54 1.50 2.88
CA ASN A 51 7.17 0.47 3.85
C ASN A 51 5.72 0.04 3.68
N ASP A 52 5.41 -1.20 4.05
CA ASP A 52 4.02 -1.59 4.28
C ASP A 52 3.60 -1.09 5.68
N TYR A 53 2.54 -0.29 5.74
CA TYR A 53 2.02 0.21 7.02
C TYR A 53 1.03 -0.77 7.67
N GLY A 54 0.75 -1.88 7.00
CA GLY A 54 -0.19 -2.91 7.42
C GLY A 54 -1.62 -2.61 6.97
N ALA A 55 -2.43 -3.68 6.91
CA ALA A 55 -3.81 -3.63 6.42
C ALA A 55 -4.69 -2.63 7.17
N LYS A 56 -4.56 -2.57 8.50
CA LYS A 56 -5.36 -1.66 9.35
C LYS A 56 -5.10 -0.18 9.04
N TYR A 57 -3.86 0.21 8.74
CA TYR A 57 -3.55 1.61 8.45
C TYR A 57 -4.24 2.09 7.18
N ILE A 58 -4.26 1.27 6.14
CA ILE A 58 -4.89 1.62 4.86
C ILE A 58 -6.41 1.79 5.06
N GLU A 59 -7.04 0.89 5.80
CA GLU A 59 -8.48 0.95 6.09
C GLU A 59 -8.83 2.19 6.92
N GLU A 60 -8.06 2.47 7.98
CA GLU A 60 -8.34 3.57 8.93
C GLU A 60 -7.97 4.95 8.40
N HIS A 61 -6.93 5.07 7.58
CA HIS A 61 -6.36 6.36 7.19
C HIS A 61 -6.41 6.66 5.70
N LEU A 62 -6.42 5.63 4.84
CA LEU A 62 -6.44 5.80 3.39
C LEU A 62 -7.79 5.44 2.75
N LYS A 63 -8.78 4.97 3.52
CA LYS A 63 -10.12 4.59 3.01
C LYS A 63 -10.08 3.67 1.78
N ASN A 64 -9.08 2.78 1.72
CA ASN A 64 -8.80 1.90 0.58
C ASN A 64 -8.30 2.59 -0.70
N ASP A 65 -7.85 3.85 -0.62
CA ASP A 65 -7.17 4.56 -1.70
C ASP A 65 -5.65 4.59 -1.46
N CYS A 66 -4.98 3.53 -1.91
CA CYS A 66 -3.54 3.42 -1.89
C CYS A 66 -2.94 3.89 -3.23
N PHE A 67 -2.00 4.83 -3.16
CA PHE A 67 -1.31 5.44 -4.31
C PHE A 67 0.03 4.76 -4.65
N CYS A 68 0.22 3.50 -4.25
CA CYS A 68 1.49 2.80 -4.52
C CYS A 68 1.63 2.30 -5.96
N GLU A 69 0.55 2.35 -6.74
CA GLU A 69 0.47 1.94 -8.15
C GLU A 69 0.94 0.50 -8.45
N ARG A 70 1.10 -0.33 -7.41
CA ARG A 70 1.47 -1.74 -7.56
C ARG A 70 0.30 -2.52 -8.13
N ALA A 71 0.58 -3.40 -9.10
CA ALA A 71 -0.44 -4.21 -9.77
C ALA A 71 -1.18 -5.15 -8.81
N SER A 72 -0.54 -5.56 -7.71
CA SER A 72 -1.10 -6.38 -6.63
C SER A 72 -1.88 -5.56 -5.58
N CYS A 73 -1.84 -4.22 -5.67
CA CYS A 73 -2.56 -3.36 -4.73
C CYS A 73 -4.05 -3.36 -5.05
N LYS A 74 -4.90 -3.59 -4.04
CA LYS A 74 -6.37 -3.57 -4.17
C LYS A 74 -6.94 -2.28 -4.75
N SER A 75 -6.25 -1.16 -4.55
CA SER A 75 -6.64 0.15 -5.08
C SER A 75 -6.28 0.32 -6.56
N SER A 76 -5.38 -0.50 -7.10
CA SER A 76 -4.95 -0.41 -8.49
C SER A 76 -6.03 -0.88 -9.46
N LEU A 77 -6.09 -0.24 -10.63
CA LEU A 77 -6.98 -0.67 -11.71
C LEU A 77 -6.65 -2.11 -12.15
N SER A 78 -5.36 -2.46 -12.23
CA SER A 78 -4.92 -3.80 -12.61
C SER A 78 -5.42 -4.88 -11.65
N TYR A 79 -5.38 -4.63 -10.34
CA TYR A 79 -5.93 -5.56 -9.36
C TYR A 79 -7.44 -5.75 -9.57
N LYS A 80 -8.21 -4.66 -9.68
CA LYS A 80 -9.67 -4.74 -9.89
C LYS A 80 -10.02 -5.51 -11.15
N MET A 81 -9.31 -5.23 -12.24
CA MET A 81 -9.47 -5.99 -13.49
C MET A 81 -9.19 -7.47 -13.29
N MET A 82 -8.13 -7.85 -12.57
CA MET A 82 -7.82 -9.26 -12.32
C MET A 82 -8.83 -9.94 -11.38
N ASP A 83 -9.29 -9.23 -10.35
CA ASP A 83 -10.22 -9.74 -9.32
C ASP A 83 -11.63 -9.97 -9.89
N GLU A 84 -12.06 -9.14 -10.84
CA GLU A 84 -13.35 -9.25 -11.52
C GLU A 84 -13.32 -10.23 -12.72
N THR A 85 -12.14 -10.69 -13.13
CA THR A 85 -11.98 -11.55 -14.32
C THR A 85 -12.08 -13.03 -13.94
N ASN A 86 -12.84 -13.81 -14.72
CA ASN A 86 -12.91 -15.26 -14.51
C ASN A 86 -11.58 -15.98 -14.85
N GLU A 87 -11.38 -17.16 -14.28
CA GLU A 87 -10.14 -17.94 -14.39
C GLU A 87 -9.71 -18.20 -15.85
N LYS A 88 -10.66 -18.53 -16.73
CA LYS A 88 -10.39 -18.78 -18.15
C LYS A 88 -9.86 -17.54 -18.88
N SER A 89 -10.40 -16.36 -18.56
CA SER A 89 -9.94 -15.09 -19.11
C SER A 89 -8.56 -14.70 -18.56
N LEU A 90 -8.26 -15.02 -17.31
CA LEU A 90 -6.93 -14.83 -16.71
C LEU A 90 -5.87 -15.72 -17.38
N GLU A 91 -6.17 -17.00 -17.61
CA GLU A 91 -5.28 -17.93 -18.34
C GLU A 91 -4.97 -17.42 -19.76
N MET A 92 -5.99 -16.91 -20.45
CA MET A 92 -5.82 -16.34 -21.79
C MET A 92 -4.94 -15.08 -21.76
N TYR A 93 -5.13 -14.19 -20.78
CA TYR A 93 -4.26 -13.02 -20.59
C TYR A 93 -2.79 -13.42 -20.33
N GLN A 94 -2.56 -14.40 -19.45
CA GLN A 94 -1.20 -14.90 -19.16
C GLN A 94 -0.53 -15.48 -20.40
N THR A 95 -1.29 -16.26 -21.19
CA THR A 95 -0.82 -16.84 -22.46
C THR A 95 -0.44 -15.74 -23.46
N LEU A 96 -1.30 -14.73 -23.65
CA LEU A 96 -1.02 -13.59 -24.51
C LEU A 96 0.23 -12.83 -24.05
N ARG A 97 0.33 -12.53 -22.74
CA ARG A 97 1.48 -11.83 -22.14
C ARG A 97 2.79 -12.58 -22.36
N TYR A 98 2.78 -13.91 -22.24
CA TYR A 98 3.94 -14.76 -22.51
C TYR A 98 4.39 -14.63 -23.97
N HIS A 99 3.47 -14.77 -24.92
CA HIS A 99 3.78 -14.64 -26.34
C HIS A 99 4.27 -13.23 -26.73
N TYR A 100 3.66 -12.18 -26.19
CA TYR A 100 4.13 -10.80 -26.39
C TYR A 100 5.56 -10.62 -25.88
N ARG A 101 5.88 -11.11 -24.67
CA ARG A 101 7.24 -11.04 -24.12
C ARG A 101 8.24 -11.84 -24.94
N CYS A 102 7.89 -13.04 -25.41
CA CYS A 102 8.73 -13.81 -26.31
C CYS A 102 8.97 -13.05 -27.62
N ASN A 103 7.95 -12.46 -28.23
CA ASN A 103 8.10 -11.69 -29.47
C ASN A 103 9.02 -10.49 -29.29
N VAL A 104 8.90 -9.76 -28.18
CA VAL A 104 9.82 -8.65 -27.84
C VAL A 104 11.25 -9.16 -27.65
N PHE A 105 11.45 -10.28 -26.93
CA PHE A 105 12.77 -10.86 -26.68
C PHE A 105 13.45 -11.37 -27.96
N TYR A 106 12.67 -11.95 -28.88
CA TYR A 106 13.17 -12.45 -30.17
C TYR A 106 13.12 -11.41 -31.30
N GLY A 107 12.90 -10.13 -30.99
CA GLY A 107 12.95 -9.03 -31.97
C GLY A 107 11.84 -9.07 -33.03
N LYS A 108 10.74 -9.80 -32.80
CA LYS A 108 9.58 -9.80 -33.69
C LYS A 108 8.66 -8.64 -33.29
N ASN A 109 8.65 -7.57 -34.08
CA ASN A 109 7.77 -6.41 -33.89
C ASN A 109 6.30 -6.86 -33.78
N PRO A 110 5.58 -6.56 -32.68
CA PRO A 110 4.15 -6.78 -32.60
C PRO A 110 3.44 -5.57 -33.24
N ILE A 111 3.56 -5.42 -34.56
CA ILE A 111 2.74 -4.48 -35.33
C ILE A 111 1.78 -5.29 -36.18
N SER A 112 0.58 -5.54 -35.66
CA SER A 112 -0.70 -5.55 -36.38
C SER A 112 -1.76 -6.25 -35.54
N GLY A 113 -2.61 -5.49 -34.86
CA GLY A 113 -3.71 -6.06 -34.10
C GLY A 113 -4.34 -5.05 -33.16
N PHE A 114 -4.96 -4.01 -33.73
CA PHE A 114 -5.99 -3.25 -33.04
C PHE A 114 -7.00 -4.24 -32.43
N PHE A 115 -7.11 -4.28 -31.11
CA PHE A 115 -8.26 -4.88 -30.45
C PHE A 115 -9.04 -3.75 -29.78
N ILE A 116 -10.10 -3.34 -30.48
CA ILE A 116 -11.20 -2.56 -29.94
C ILE A 116 -11.93 -3.48 -28.96
N PHE A 117 -12.00 -3.09 -27.69
CA PHE A 117 -12.96 -3.67 -26.76
C PHE A 117 -14.34 -3.08 -27.09
N ALA A 118 -15.26 -3.93 -27.51
CA ALA A 118 -16.69 -3.67 -27.58
C ALA A 118 -17.39 -4.63 -26.62
#